data_AF-A0A962C1E6-F1
#
_entry.id   AF-A0A962C1E6-F1
#
_cell.length_a   1.000
_cell.length_b   1.000
_cell.length_c   1.000
_cell.angle_alpha   90.00
_cell.angle_beta   90.00
_cell.angle_gamma   90.00
#
_symmetry.space_group_name_H-M   'P 1'
#
loop_
_entity.id
_entity.type
_entity.pdbx_description
1 polymer ?
#
loop_
_entity_poly.entity_id
_entity_poly.type
_entity_poly.pdbx_seq_one_letter_code
_entity_poly.pdbx_strand_id
1 'polypeptide(L)' 'MQVKLANPRGFCAGVDRAIEIVKRSLEQLGAPIYVRHEVV' A
#
# COMPACT_ATOMS: atom_id res chain seq x y z
N MET A 1 -1.09 30.04 14.16
CA MET A 1 -1.95 29.18 13.32
C MET A 1 -1.91 27.76 13.90
N GLN A 2 -3.06 27.15 14.17
CA GLN A 2 -3.13 25.82 14.78
C GLN A 2 -3.59 24.80 13.74
N VAL A 3 -2.72 23.84 13.37
CA VAL A 3 -3.04 22.77 12.43
C VAL A 3 -3.73 21.63 13.17
N LYS A 4 -4.89 21.18 12.67
CA LYS A 4 -5.64 20.06 13.25
C LYS A 4 -5.65 18.88 12.28
N LEU A 5 -5.35 17.69 12.79
CA LEU A 5 -5.35 16.45 12.02
C LEU A 5 -6.57 15.61 12.40
N ALA A 6 -7.30 15.13 11.39
CA ALA A 6 -8.45 14.24 11.59
C ALA A 6 -8.02 12.84 12.05
N ASN A 7 -8.96 12.10 12.66
CA ASN A 7 -8.81 10.69 13.03
C ASN A 7 -10.14 9.93 12.81
N PRO A 8 -10.09 8.68 12.30
CA PRO A 8 -8.90 7.99 11.79
C PRO A 8 -8.41 8.62 10.48
N ARG A 9 -7.10 8.58 10.23
CA ARG A 9 -6.47 9.08 9.00
C ARG A 9 -5.41 8.09 8.53
N GLY A 10 -5.17 8.06 7.23
CA GLY A 10 -4.20 7.16 6.61
C GLY A 10 -4.88 5.99 5.91
N PHE A 11 -4.20 4.85 5.90
CA PHE A 11 -4.58 3.69 5.11
C PHE A 11 -5.64 2.83 5.80
N CYS A 12 -6.50 2.24 4.99
CA CYS A 12 -7.42 1.22 5.45
C CYS A 12 -6.79 -0.17 5.26
N ALA A 13 -7.40 -1.18 5.89
CA ALA A 13 -6.92 -2.56 5.80
C ALA A 13 -6.76 -3.08 4.36
N GLY A 14 -7.57 -2.58 3.42
CA GLY A 14 -7.46 -2.94 2.00
C GLY A 14 -6.19 -2.42 1.35
N VAL A 15 -5.85 -1.15 1.61
CA VAL A 15 -4.65 -0.48 1.08
C VAL A 15 -3.39 -1.13 1.65
N ASP A 16 -3.34 -1.36 2.97
CA ASP A 16 -2.21 -2.03 3.62
C ASP A 16 -1.99 -3.44 3.05
N ARG A 17 -3.08 -4.21 2.88
CA ARG A 17 -3.01 -5.55 2.30
C ARG A 17 -2.53 -5.53 0.84
N ALA A 18 -3.01 -4.60 0.03
CA ALA A 18 -2.63 -4.51 -1.37
C ALA A 18 -1.13 -4.23 -1.54
N ILE A 19 -0.59 -3.28 -0.75
CA ILE A 19 0.84 -2.96 -0.74
C ILE A 19 1.68 -4.16 -0.27
N GLU A 20 1.25 -4.84 0.80
CA GLU A 20 1.97 -5.97 1.37
C GLU A 20 2.07 -7.16 0.41
N ILE A 21 1.01 -7.42 -0.38
CA ILE A 21 1.03 -8.47 -1.41
C ILE A 21 2.14 -8.20 -2.43
N VAL A 22 2.24 -6.97 -2.96
CA VAL A 22 3.26 -6.62 -3.95
C VAL A 22 4.67 -6.77 -3.38
N LYS A 23 4.89 -6.32 -2.13
CA LYS A 23 6.18 -6.47 -1.43
C LYS A 23 6.59 -7.94 -1.29
N ARG A 24 5.68 -8.79 -0.79
CA ARG A 24 5.95 -10.23 -0.64
C ARG A 24 6.20 -10.92 -1.97
N SER A 25 5.46 -10.55 -3.02
CA SER A 25 5.69 -11.08 -4.36
C SER A 25 7.09 -10.74 -4.87
N LEU A 26 7.56 -9.51 -4.65
CA LEU A 26 8.92 -9.10 -5.03
C LEU A 26 9.99 -9.86 -4.23
N GLU A 27 9.78 -10.07 -2.92
CA GLU A 27 10.71 -10.82 -2.07
C GLU A 27 10.80 -12.30 -2.46
N GLN A 28 9.67 -12.92 -2.78
CA GLN A 28 9.60 -14.36 -3.07
C GLN A 28 9.98 -14.71 -4.51
N LEU A 29 9.63 -13.85 -5.47
CA LEU A 29 9.72 -14.15 -6.91
C LEU A 29 10.78 -13.31 -7.62
N GLY A 30 11.32 -12.27 -6.95
CA GLY A 30 12.20 -11.29 -7.58
C GLY A 30 11.47 -10.40 -8.58
N ALA A 31 12.22 -9.48 -9.20
CA ALA A 31 11.69 -8.62 -10.26
C ALA A 31 11.83 -9.27 -11.65
N PRO A 32 10.92 -9.00 -12.60
CA PRO A 32 9.78 -8.08 -12.51
C PRO A 32 8.48 -8.71 -12.00
N ILE A 33 7.74 -7.97 -11.16
CA ILE A 33 6.34 -8.26 -10.81
C ILE A 33 5.44 -7.26 -11.52
N TYR A 34 4.46 -7.77 -12.28
CA TYR A 34 3.51 -6.93 -13.02
C TYR A 34 2.24 -6.70 -12.19
N VAL A 35 1.85 -5.44 -12.06
CA VAL A 35 0.58 -5.03 -11.44
C VAL A 35 -0.29 -4.40 -12.52
N ARG A 36 -1.56 -4.85 -12.61
CA ARG A 36 -2.51 -4.27 -13.56
C ARG A 36 -3.08 -2.98 -12.98
N HIS A 37 -2.75 -1.85 -13.60
CA HIS A 37 -2.99 -0.49 -13.08
C HIS A 37 -2.18 -0.16 -11.81
N GLU A 38 -2.41 1.03 -11.26
CA GLU A 38 -1.86 1.43 -9.96
C GLU A 38 -2.52 0.60 -8.84
N VAL A 39 -1.72 0.20 -7.86
CA VAL A 39 -2.17 -0.68 -6.78
C VAL A 39 -3.10 0.04 -5.79
N VAL A 40 -2.83 1.31 -5.48
CA VAL A 40 -3.61 2.21 -4.60
C VAL A 40 -3.46 3.65 -5.02
#